data_AF-A0A5S4FI26-F1
#
_entry.id   AF-A0A5S4FI26-F1
#
_cell.length_a   1.000
_cell.length_b   1.000
_cell.length_c   1.000
_cell.angle_alpha   90.00
_cell.angle_beta   90.00
_cell.angle_gamma   90.00
#
_symmetry.space_group_name_H-M   'P 1'
#
loop_
_entity.id
_entity.type
_entity.pdbx_description
1 polymer ?
#
loop_
_entity_poly.entity_id
_entity_poly.type
_entity_poly.pdbx_seq_one_letter_code
_entity_poly.pdbx_strand_id
1 'polypeptide(L)' 'MSLNTDLVRHAAVFQPGDPPRSGRMAFLDPGGEALITVAEQHDGTVRTRSVPATLVPVSEAVAALARARSDPCLLYT' A
#
# COMPACT_ATOMS: atom_id res chain seq x y z
N MET A 1 8.40 12.17 -6.20
CA MET A 1 9.08 10.98 -5.66
C MET A 1 8.83 10.95 -4.16
N SER A 2 7.72 10.35 -3.75
CA SER A 2 7.45 10.12 -2.33
C SER A 2 8.49 9.14 -1.80
N LEU A 3 9.26 9.52 -0.78
CA LEU A 3 10.12 8.57 -0.08
C LEU A 3 9.23 7.50 0.53
N ASN A 4 9.63 6.22 0.45
CA ASN A 4 8.87 5.06 0.95
C ASN A 4 8.31 5.25 2.38
N THR A 5 8.93 6.10 3.21
CA THR A 5 8.47 6.47 4.55
C THR A 5 7.14 7.20 4.61
N ASP A 6 6.69 7.90 3.56
CA ASP A 6 5.35 8.50 3.55
C ASP A 6 4.28 7.48 3.15
N LEU A 7 4.66 6.50 2.32
CA LEU A 7 3.78 5.40 1.92
C LEU A 7 3.35 4.53 3.10
N VAL A 8 4.16 4.39 4.16
CA VAL A 8 3.82 3.57 5.34
C VAL A 8 2.59 4.07 6.10
N ARG A 9 2.15 5.31 5.86
CA ARG A 9 0.92 5.89 6.44
C ARG A 9 -0.34 5.53 5.64
N HIS A 10 -0.17 5.01 4.43
CA HIS A 10 -1.28 4.67 3.54
C HIS A 10 -1.70 3.22 3.72
N ALA A 11 -2.99 2.93 3.50
CA ALA A 11 -3.48 1.56 3.49
C ALA A 11 -2.81 0.76 2.37
N ALA A 12 -2.42 -0.49 2.65
CA ALA A 12 -1.67 -1.32 1.71
C ALA A 12 -2.38 -2.64 1.42
N VAL A 13 -2.35 -3.06 0.16
CA VAL A 13 -2.90 -4.34 -0.31
C VAL A 13 -1.78 -5.16 -0.96
N PHE A 14 -1.69 -6.45 -0.63
CA PHE A 14 -0.77 -7.36 -1.30
C PHE A 14 -1.34 -7.79 -2.66
N GLN A 15 -0.54 -7.61 -3.72
CA GLN A 15 -0.82 -8.09 -5.06
C GLN A 15 0.11 -9.27 -5.37
N PRO A 16 -0.43 -10.49 -5.51
CA PRO A 16 0.34 -11.65 -5.93
C PRO A 16 1.00 -11.43 -7.30
N GLY A 17 2.22 -11.93 -7.44
CA GLY A 17 2.93 -11.98 -8.72
C GLY A 17 3.17 -13.42 -9.15
N ASP A 18 3.46 -13.60 -10.44
CA ASP A 18 3.98 -14.84 -11.00
C ASP A 18 5.37 -14.56 -11.62
N PRO A 19 6.46 -15.18 -11.14
CA PRO A 19 6.54 -16.12 -10.01
C PRO A 19 6.18 -15.45 -8.66
N PRO A 20 5.86 -16.20 -7.58
CA PRO A 20 5.43 -15.62 -6.29
C PRO A 20 6.31 -14.47 -5.74
N ARG A 21 7.62 -14.50 -6.01
CA ARG A 21 8.58 -13.45 -5.64
C ARG A 21 8.46 -12.13 -6.41
N SER A 22 7.66 -12.08 -7.48
CA SER A 22 7.38 -10.85 -8.25
C SER A 22 6.18 -10.07 -7.71
N GLY A 23 5.60 -10.50 -6.58
CA GLY A 23 4.51 -9.82 -5.91
C GLY A 23 4.86 -8.37 -5.50
N ARG A 24 3.82 -7.56 -5.35
CA ARG A 24 3.91 -6.13 -5.04
C ARG A 24 3.01 -5.77 -3.87
N MET A 25 3.34 -4.70 -3.17
CA MET A 25 2.44 -4.01 -2.25
C MET A 25 1.88 -2.78 -2.97
N ALA A 26 0.56 -2.65 -3.00
CA ALA A 26 -0.14 -1.48 -3.50
C ALA A 26 -0.51 -0.59 -2.32
N PHE A 27 0.13 0.56 -2.18
CA PHE A 27 -0.21 1.58 -1.20
C PHE A 27 -1.27 2.51 -1.81
N LEU A 28 -2.42 2.66 -1.17
CA LEU A 28 -3.51 3.58 -1.57
C LEU A 28 -3.09 5.03 -1.34
N ASP A 29 -2.24 5.51 -2.23
CA ASP A 29 -1.60 6.83 -2.24
C ASP A 29 -2.23 7.70 -3.33
N PRO A 30 -2.86 8.84 -2.98
CA PRO A 30 -3.44 9.77 -3.95
C PRO A 30 -2.43 10.30 -4.99
N GLY A 31 -1.14 10.31 -4.66
CA GLY A 31 -0.05 10.70 -5.59
C GLY A 31 0.46 9.56 -6.47
N GLY A 32 -0.07 8.34 -6.31
CA GLY A 32 0.33 7.17 -7.07
C GLY A 32 -0.21 7.17 -8.51
N GLU A 33 0.59 6.60 -9.43
CA GLU A 33 0.25 6.57 -10.86
C GLU A 33 -0.55 5.33 -11.27
N ALA A 34 -0.54 4.26 -10.46
CA ALA A 34 -1.32 3.06 -10.74
C ALA A 34 -2.77 3.23 -10.26
N LEU A 35 -3.72 2.59 -10.95
CA LEU A 35 -5.10 2.49 -10.48
C LEU A 35 -5.39 1.05 -10.09
N ILE A 36 -5.85 0.84 -8.85
CA ILE A 36 -6.29 -0.47 -8.38
C ILE A 36 -7.78 -0.45 -8.03
N THR A 37 -8.47 -1.55 -8.29
CA THR A 37 -9.87 -1.72 -7.92
C THR A 37 -9.96 -2.25 -6.50
N VAL A 38 -10.58 -1.49 -5.61
CA VAL A 38 -10.84 -1.89 -4.22
C VAL A 38 -12.33 -2.16 -4.06
N ALA A 39 -12.66 -3.30 -3.47
CA ALA A 39 -14.01 -3.58 -3.00
C ALA A 39 -14.16 -3.03 -1.57
N GLU A 40 -15.11 -2.12 -1.38
CA GLU A 40 -15.44 -1.54 -0.08
C GLU A 40 -16.88 -1.90 0.31
N GLN A 41 -17.10 -2.21 1.57
CA GLN A 41 -18.44 -2.37 2.11
C GLN A 41 -19.01 -0.98 2.40
N HIS A 42 -20.17 -0.69 1.85
CA HIS A 42 -20.88 0.57 2.02
C HIS A 42 -22.37 0.28 2.23
N ASP A 43 -22.89 0.64 3.41
CA ASP A 43 -24.29 0.44 3.81
C ASP A 43 -24.80 -0.99 3.57
N GLY A 44 -24.01 -1.98 3.96
CA GLY A 44 -24.35 -3.40 3.79
C GLY A 44 -24.23 -3.94 2.36
N THR A 45 -23.87 -3.10 1.38
CA THR A 45 -23.61 -3.50 -0.01
C THR A 45 -22.13 -3.42 -0.32
N VAL A 46 -21.62 -4.30 -1.19
CA VAL A 46 -20.24 -4.19 -1.70
C VAL A 46 -20.24 -3.27 -2.93
N ARG A 47 -19.40 -2.23 -2.89
CA ARG A 47 -19.12 -1.35 -4.04
C ARG A 47 -17.67 -1.51 -4.45
N THR A 48 -17.38 -1.28 -5.72
CA THR A 48 -16.02 -1.22 -6.23
C THR A 48 -15.65 0.20 -6.61
N ARG A 49 -14.42 0.61 -6.32
CA ARG A 49 -13.86 1.90 -6.72
C ARG A 49 -12.44 1.73 -7.25
N SER A 50 -12.09 2.52 -8.26
CA SER A 50 -10.70 2.66 -8.69
C SER A 50 -10.01 3.69 -7.81
N VAL A 51 -8.85 3.34 -7.27
CA VAL A 51 -8.09 4.19 -6.34
C VAL A 51 -6.65 4.32 -6.85
N PRO A 52 -6.09 5.55 -6.88
CA PRO A 52 -4.67 5.75 -7.10
C PRO A 52 -3.83 4.98 -6.10
N ALA A 53 -2.73 4.41 -6.58
CA ALA A 53 -1.83 3.63 -5.76
C ALA A 53 -0.38 3.69 -6.25
N THR A 54 0.53 3.61 -5.30
CA THR A 54 1.96 3.41 -5.55
C THR A 54 2.29 1.93 -5.38
N LEU A 55 2.80 1.29 -6.43
CA LEU A 55 3.16 -0.13 -6.45
C LEU A 55 4.63 -0.31 -6.12
N VAL A 56 4.93 -1.04 -5.05
CA VAL A 56 6.29 -1.29 -4.58
C VAL A 56 6.56 -2.81 -4.57
N PRO A 57 7.70 -3.30 -5.08
CA PRO A 57 8.07 -4.70 -4.92
C PRO A 57 8.04 -5.14 -3.45
N VAL A 58 7.53 -6.34 -3.16
CA VAL A 58 7.42 -6.83 -1.76
C VAL A 58 8.77 -6.78 -1.03
N SER A 59 9.87 -7.10 -1.73
CA SER A 59 11.22 -7.06 -1.16
C SER A 59 11.61 -5.68 -0.64
N GLU A 60 11.16 -4.61 -1.29
CA GLU A 60 11.43 -3.23 -0.88
C GLU A 60 10.44 -2.74 0.18
N ALA A 61 9.16 -3.08 0.01
CA ALA A 61 8.10 -2.67 0.91
C ALA A 61 8.29 -3.22 2.33
N VAL A 62 8.66 -4.50 2.46
CA VAL A 62 8.85 -5.16 3.78
C VAL A 62 9.98 -4.48 4.56
N ALA A 63 11.08 -4.13 3.89
CA ALA A 63 12.19 -3.44 4.54
C ALA A 63 11.76 -2.06 5.07
N ALA A 64 11.03 -1.28 4.26
CA ALA A 64 10.52 0.03 4.66
C ALA A 64 9.53 -0.05 5.82
N LEU A 65 8.57 -0.98 5.76
CA LEU A 65 7.57 -1.20 6.82
C LEU A 65 8.20 -1.66 8.13
N ALA A 66 9.20 -2.54 8.07
CA ALA A 66 9.94 -2.99 9.24
C ALA A 66 10.71 -1.84 9.92
N ARG A 67 11.28 -0.93 9.12
CA ARG A 67 11.93 0.29 9.63
C ARG A 67 10.93 1.22 10.29
N ALA A 68 9.83 1.54 9.61
CA ALA A 68 8.77 2.38 10.15
C ALA A 68 8.21 1.83 11.48
N ARG A 69 7.98 0.51 11.59
CA ARG A 69 7.55 -0.11 12.85
C ARG A 69 8.53 0.11 14.01
N SER A 70 9.82 0.22 13.70
CA SER A 70 10.87 0.38 14.70
C SER A 70 11.12 1.83 15.07
N ASP A 71 10.50 2.79 14.36
CA ASP A 71 10.61 4.21 14.66
C ASP A 71 9.65 4.59 15.81
N PRO A 72 10.17 5.02 16.98
CA PRO A 72 9.34 5.35 18.14
C PRO A 72 8.45 6.60 17.95
N CYS A 73 8.68 7.39 16.89
CA CYS A 73 7.88 8.57 16.55
C CYS A 73 6.54 8.24 15.87
N LEU A 74 6.30 6.99 15.44
CA LEU A 74 5.05 6.59 14.77
C LEU A 74 3.86 6.40 15.72
N LEU A 75 4.05 6.61 17.03
CA LEU A 75 3.03 6.48 18.08
C LEU A 75 2.43 7.83 18.54
N TYR A 76 2.84 8.97 17.95
CA TYR A 76 2.42 10.31 18.38
C TYR A 76 1.83 11.18 17.25
N THR A 77 0.95 10.63 16.41
CA THR A 77 0.17 11.40 15.43
C THR A 77 -1.23 10.83 15.33
#